data_AF-A0A2P8CHQ4-F1
#
_entry.id   AF-A0A2P8CHQ4-F1
#
_cell.length_a   1.000
_cell.length_b   1.000
_cell.length_c   1.000
_cell.angle_alpha   90.00
_cell.angle_beta   90.00
_cell.angle_gamma   90.00
#
_symmetry.space_group_name_H-M   'P 1'
#
loop_
_entity.id
_entity.type
_entity.pdbx_description
1 polymer ?
#
loop_
_entity_poly.entity_id
_entity_poly.type
_entity_poly.pdbx_seq_one_letter_code
_entity_poly.pdbx_strand_id
1 'polypeptide(L)'
;MLFNLFRKNNQKESVKQHFQDFNSDFTLRQKKAIIGSLIVIAMADGDYDRSEARCLEETAMMLDYPLDDDINIAVLELMDMDREEVLATLNSLTSSQKDWYIITAMGMIHADGKTLAEELMTAAAYFENMGITPERVDNTLKKSMLFAEMLG
;
A
#
# COMPACT_ATOMS: atom_id res chain seq x y z
N MET A 1 7.16 -10.68 9.90
CA MET A 1 6.25 -10.82 11.07
C MET A 1 5.62 -9.47 11.51
N LEU A 2 5.39 -8.49 10.62
CA LEU A 2 4.76 -7.20 11.02
C LEU A 2 3.22 -7.18 10.89
N PHE A 3 2.61 -8.03 10.06
CA PHE A 3 1.21 -7.91 9.61
C PHE A 3 0.20 -8.80 10.34
N ASN A 4 0.43 -9.14 11.62
CA ASN A 4 -0.45 -10.06 12.38
C ASN A 4 -1.17 -9.39 13.56
N LEU A 5 -1.26 -8.05 13.60
CA LEU A 5 -1.61 -7.33 14.83
C LEU A 5 -3.06 -6.83 14.95
N PHE A 6 -3.93 -6.99 13.95
CA PHE A 6 -5.22 -6.28 13.98
C PHE A 6 -6.45 -7.21 13.93
N ARG A 7 -7.19 -7.27 15.05
CA ARG A 7 -8.47 -7.98 15.20
C ARG A 7 -9.48 -7.22 16.06
N LYS A 8 -10.69 -7.02 15.48
CA LYS A 8 -11.99 -6.56 16.04
C LYS A 8 -12.19 -5.06 16.29
N ASN A 9 -13.41 -4.60 15.94
CA ASN A 9 -13.92 -3.22 15.82
C ASN A 9 -13.56 -2.19 16.91
N ASN A 10 -13.24 -2.59 18.15
CA ASN A 10 -12.73 -1.65 19.18
C ASN A 10 -11.28 -1.19 18.89
N GLN A 11 -10.56 -1.89 18.00
CA GLN A 11 -9.20 -1.57 17.61
C GLN A 11 -9.12 -0.49 16.52
N LYS A 12 -10.17 -0.26 15.73
CA LYS A 12 -10.13 0.78 14.67
C LYS A 12 -9.83 2.15 15.26
N GLU A 13 -10.40 2.46 16.42
CA GLU A 13 -10.22 3.74 17.11
C GLU A 13 -8.86 3.86 17.81
N SER A 14 -8.33 2.76 18.37
CA SER A 14 -6.97 2.73 18.93
C SER A 14 -5.88 2.77 17.85
N VAL A 15 -6.10 2.10 16.72
CA VAL A 15 -5.22 2.16 15.53
C VAL A 15 -5.21 3.57 14.99
N LYS A 16 -6.38 4.21 14.85
CA LYS A 16 -6.48 5.60 14.42
C LYS A 16 -5.71 6.56 15.32
N GLN A 17 -5.77 6.37 16.64
CA GLN A 17 -4.98 7.17 17.59
C GLN A 17 -3.48 6.91 17.47
N HIS A 18 -3.05 5.66 17.26
CA HIS A 18 -1.63 5.32 17.13
C HIS A 18 -0.99 5.77 15.82
N PHE A 19 -1.77 5.82 14.73
CA PHE A 19 -1.31 6.27 13.42
C PHE A 19 -1.74 7.70 13.08
N GLN A 20 -2.23 8.48 14.05
CA GLN A 20 -2.76 9.81 13.78
C GLN A 20 -1.73 10.73 13.12
N ASP A 21 -0.50 10.78 13.66
CA ASP A 21 0.56 11.61 13.10
C ASP A 21 0.92 11.12 11.69
N PHE A 22 1.08 9.80 11.52
CA PHE A 22 1.39 9.18 10.23
C PHE A 22 0.31 9.47 9.17
N ASN A 23 -0.97 9.26 9.50
CA ASN A 23 -2.06 9.43 8.54
C ASN A 23 -2.30 10.90 8.19
N SER A 24 -1.91 11.83 9.06
CA SER A 24 -2.05 13.27 8.84
C SER A 24 -1.03 13.82 7.84
N ASP A 25 0.06 13.09 7.60
CA ASP A 25 1.06 13.44 6.58
C ASP A 25 0.56 13.23 5.14
N PHE A 26 -0.54 12.48 4.96
CA PHE A 26 -1.11 12.19 3.64
C PHE A 26 -2.40 12.99 3.43
N THR A 27 -2.51 13.61 2.26
CA THR A 27 -3.78 14.17 1.79
C THR A 27 -4.78 13.07 1.45
N LEU A 28 -6.08 13.36 1.49
CA LEU A 28 -7.12 12.41 1.07
C LEU A 28 -6.89 11.88 -0.36
N ARG A 29 -6.43 12.74 -1.28
CA ARG A 29 -6.09 12.34 -2.65
C ARG A 29 -4.91 11.37 -2.69
N GLN A 30 -3.87 11.60 -1.90
CA GLN A 30 -2.73 10.68 -1.80
C GLN A 30 -3.16 9.33 -1.24
N LYS A 31 -3.99 9.31 -0.19
CA LYS A 31 -4.55 8.08 0.37
C LYS A 31 -5.34 7.30 -0.68
N LYS A 32 -6.23 7.98 -1.42
CA LYS A 32 -7.00 7.40 -2.52
C LYS A 32 -6.10 6.82 -3.62
N ALA A 33 -5.09 7.58 -4.06
CA ALA A 33 -4.15 7.14 -5.09
C ALA A 33 -3.33 5.92 -4.66
N ILE A 34 -2.89 5.87 -3.39
CA ILE A 34 -2.18 4.72 -2.81
C ILE A 34 -3.06 3.47 -2.78
N ILE A 35 -4.28 3.59 -2.26
CA ILE A 35 -5.21 2.45 -2.19
C ILE A 35 -5.58 1.96 -3.60
N GLY A 36 -5.82 2.89 -4.53
CA GLY A 36 -6.13 2.57 -5.91
C GLY A 36 -5.01 1.84 -6.64
N SER A 37 -3.76 2.29 -6.49
CA SER A 37 -2.64 1.60 -7.12
C SER A 37 -2.37 0.23 -6.52
N LEU A 38 -2.57 0.06 -5.21
CA LEU A 38 -2.44 -1.25 -4.56
C LEU A 38 -3.50 -2.24 -5.04
N ILE A 39 -4.76 -1.81 -5.21
CA ILE A 39 -5.79 -2.67 -5.80
C ILE A 39 -5.43 -3.09 -7.24
N VAL A 40 -4.94 -2.15 -8.06
CA VAL A 40 -4.52 -2.47 -9.43
C VAL A 40 -3.36 -3.46 -9.46
N ILE A 41 -2.41 -3.34 -8.52
CA ILE A 41 -1.31 -4.29 -8.38
C ILE A 41 -1.83 -5.67 -7.98
N ALA A 42 -2.69 -5.76 -6.95
CA ALA A 42 -3.24 -7.01 -6.45
C ALA A 42 -4.21 -7.70 -7.43
N MET A 43 -4.75 -6.98 -8.41
CA MET A 43 -5.61 -7.56 -9.45
C MET A 43 -4.86 -7.84 -10.77
N ALA A 44 -3.54 -7.67 -10.81
CA ALA A 44 -2.77 -7.70 -12.06
C ALA A 44 -2.73 -9.07 -12.73
N ASP A 45 -2.81 -10.14 -11.95
CA ASP A 45 -2.84 -11.54 -12.39
C ASP A 45 -4.26 -12.05 -12.68
N GLY A 46 -5.28 -11.28 -12.30
CA GLY A 46 -6.71 -11.60 -12.44
C GLY A 46 -7.32 -12.34 -11.25
N ASP A 47 -6.56 -12.68 -10.21
CA ASP A 47 -7.02 -13.36 -8.99
C ASP A 47 -6.73 -12.48 -7.76
N TYR A 48 -7.78 -11.99 -7.10
CA TYR A 48 -7.62 -11.23 -5.85
C TYR A 48 -7.69 -12.18 -4.65
N ASP A 49 -6.57 -12.35 -3.96
CA ASP A 49 -6.41 -13.35 -2.90
C ASP A 49 -6.78 -12.80 -1.50
N ARG A 50 -6.92 -13.69 -0.50
CA ARG A 50 -7.32 -13.27 0.87
C ARG A 50 -6.21 -12.54 1.63
N SER A 51 -4.95 -12.78 1.28
CA SER A 51 -3.78 -12.23 1.96
C SER A 51 -3.53 -10.79 1.51
N GLU A 52 -3.64 -10.54 0.21
CA GLU A 52 -3.67 -9.23 -0.44
C GLU A 52 -4.83 -8.39 0.09
N ALA A 53 -6.03 -8.99 0.17
CA ALA A 53 -7.19 -8.29 0.73
C ALA A 53 -6.96 -7.82 2.16
N ARG A 54 -6.36 -8.67 3.00
CA ARG A 54 -6.00 -8.28 4.36
C ARG A 54 -4.95 -7.16 4.36
N CYS A 55 -3.93 -7.25 3.51
CA CYS A 55 -2.89 -6.22 3.44
C CYS A 55 -3.47 -4.87 3.03
N LEU A 56 -4.42 -4.87 2.09
CA LEU A 56 -5.14 -3.67 1.67
C LEU A 56 -6.01 -3.09 2.78
N GLU A 57 -6.78 -3.92 3.48
CA GLU A 57 -7.59 -3.50 4.64
C GLU A 57 -6.72 -2.86 5.73
N GLU A 58 -5.60 -3.49 6.08
CA GLU A 58 -4.66 -2.95 7.06
C GLU A 58 -4.05 -1.62 6.61
N THR A 59 -3.71 -1.51 5.33
CA THR A 59 -3.18 -0.27 4.73
C THR A 59 -4.22 0.85 4.78
N ALA A 60 -5.48 0.56 4.41
CA ALA A 60 -6.57 1.51 4.49
C ALA A 60 -6.81 1.97 5.94
N MET A 61 -6.73 1.05 6.91
CA MET A 61 -6.81 1.38 8.34
C MET A 61 -5.67 2.29 8.81
N MET A 62 -4.42 2.01 8.41
CA MET A 62 -3.27 2.85 8.76
C MET A 62 -3.38 4.26 8.18
N LEU A 63 -3.91 4.37 6.96
CA LEU A 63 -4.15 5.65 6.30
C LEU A 63 -5.41 6.38 6.80
N ASP A 64 -6.24 5.76 7.65
CA ASP A 64 -7.58 6.25 8.00
C ASP A 64 -8.40 6.55 6.73
N TYR A 65 -8.33 5.66 5.74
CA TYR A 65 -9.08 5.73 4.49
C TYR A 65 -10.28 4.78 4.57
N PRO A 66 -11.52 5.26 4.34
CA PRO A 66 -12.69 4.40 4.31
C PRO A 66 -12.64 3.54 3.05
N LEU A 67 -12.41 2.25 3.22
CA LEU A 67 -12.55 1.25 2.17
C LEU A 67 -13.91 0.57 2.36
N ASP A 68 -14.69 0.46 1.29
CA ASP A 68 -15.91 -0.36 1.31
C ASP A 68 -15.53 -1.84 1.49
N ASP A 69 -16.35 -2.59 2.22
CA ASP A 69 -16.13 -4.02 2.44
C ASP A 69 -16.29 -4.83 1.12
N ASP A 70 -16.99 -4.26 0.11
CA ASP A 70 -17.06 -4.81 -1.25
C ASP A 70 -15.98 -4.20 -2.15
N ILE A 71 -15.02 -5.03 -2.56
CA ILE A 71 -13.91 -4.63 -3.43
C ILE A 71 -14.39 -4.05 -4.77
N ASN A 72 -15.54 -4.48 -5.30
CA ASN A 72 -16.07 -3.92 -6.54
C ASN A 72 -16.54 -2.48 -6.34
N ILE A 73 -17.11 -2.18 -5.18
CA ILE A 73 -17.50 -0.81 -4.80
C ILE A 73 -16.25 0.03 -4.57
N ALA A 74 -15.26 -0.50 -3.85
CA ALA A 74 -13.98 0.18 -3.67
C ALA A 74 -13.30 0.50 -5.02
N VAL A 75 -13.28 -0.44 -5.96
CA VAL A 75 -12.78 -0.20 -7.33
C VAL A 75 -13.57 0.91 -8.01
N LEU A 76 -14.90 0.90 -7.95
CA LEU A 76 -15.75 1.95 -8.54
C LEU A 76 -15.46 3.33 -7.93
N GLU A 77 -15.29 3.42 -6.62
CA GLU A 77 -14.94 4.69 -5.95
C GLU A 77 -13.57 5.22 -6.38
N LEU A 78 -12.65 4.32 -6.73
CA LEU A 78 -11.33 4.68 -7.23
C LEU A 78 -11.34 5.13 -8.70
N MET A 79 -12.34 4.72 -9.49
CA MET A 79 -12.49 5.12 -10.90
C MET A 79 -12.76 6.62 -11.09
N ASP A 80 -13.09 7.35 -10.02
CA ASP A 80 -13.22 8.82 -10.04
C ASP A 80 -11.88 9.55 -10.23
N MET A 81 -10.74 8.88 -10.03
CA MET A 81 -9.42 9.40 -10.43
C MET A 81 -8.99 8.72 -11.71
N ASP A 82 -8.66 9.49 -12.74
CA ASP A 82 -8.05 8.91 -13.93
C ASP A 82 -6.61 8.46 -13.64
N ARG A 83 -6.08 7.63 -14.54
CA ARG A 83 -4.74 7.06 -14.39
C ARG A 83 -3.65 8.13 -14.29
N GLU A 84 -3.75 9.21 -15.06
CA GLU A 84 -2.74 10.28 -15.04
C GLU A 84 -2.75 11.01 -13.71
N GLU A 85 -3.94 11.25 -13.15
CA GLU A 85 -4.12 11.85 -11.83
C GLU A 85 -3.55 10.96 -10.72
N VAL A 86 -3.79 9.64 -10.78
CA VAL A 86 -3.19 8.67 -9.84
C VAL A 86 -1.67 8.75 -9.89
N LEU A 87 -1.08 8.69 -11.09
CA LEU A 87 0.37 8.73 -11.26
C LEU A 87 0.98 10.06 -10.80
N ALA A 88 0.37 11.19 -11.15
CA ALA A 88 0.80 12.51 -10.70
C ALA A 88 0.72 12.64 -9.17
N THR A 89 -0.36 12.12 -8.57
CA THR A 89 -0.55 12.14 -7.12
C THR A 89 0.48 11.27 -6.40
N LEU A 90 0.74 10.06 -6.88
CA LEU A 90 1.79 9.19 -6.33
C LEU A 90 3.18 9.80 -6.49
N ASN A 91 3.45 10.46 -7.63
CA ASN A 91 4.73 11.12 -7.83
C ASN A 91 4.95 12.32 -6.88
N SER A 92 3.87 12.95 -6.42
CA SER A 92 3.91 14.06 -5.44
C SER A 92 4.24 13.64 -4.00
N LEU A 93 4.28 12.34 -3.71
CA LEU A 93 4.64 11.84 -2.39
C LEU A 93 6.05 12.28 -1.99
N THR A 94 6.23 12.62 -0.72
CA THR A 94 7.55 12.93 -0.16
C THR A 94 8.46 11.70 -0.18
N SER A 95 9.77 11.89 0.02
CA SER A 95 10.72 10.78 0.00
C SER A 95 10.35 9.67 1.01
N SER A 96 9.98 10.03 2.24
CA SER A 96 9.61 9.05 3.27
C SER A 96 8.30 8.33 2.95
N GLN A 97 7.33 9.04 2.35
CA GLN A 97 6.07 8.43 1.91
C GLN A 97 6.28 7.46 0.75
N LYS A 98 7.20 7.77 -0.18
CA LYS A 98 7.61 6.86 -1.25
C LYS A 98 8.29 5.61 -0.68
N ASP A 99 9.18 5.76 0.30
CA ASP A 99 9.84 4.62 0.95
C ASP A 99 8.84 3.72 1.67
N TRP A 100 7.87 4.32 2.39
CA TRP A 100 6.78 3.56 3.00
C TRP A 100 5.91 2.86 1.94
N TYR A 101 5.55 3.54 0.85
CA TYR A 101 4.77 2.94 -0.24
C TYR A 101 5.49 1.75 -0.89
N ILE A 102 6.82 1.82 -1.07
CA ILE A 102 7.63 0.69 -1.54
C ILE A 102 7.48 -0.51 -0.60
N ILE A 103 7.64 -0.29 0.71
CA ILE A 103 7.54 -1.37 1.71
C ILE A 103 6.14 -1.98 1.70
N THR A 104 5.10 -1.16 1.64
CA THR A 104 3.70 -1.59 1.61
C THR A 104 3.39 -2.41 0.36
N ALA A 105 3.70 -1.89 -0.84
CA ALA A 105 3.43 -2.59 -2.10
C ALA A 105 4.20 -3.91 -2.19
N MET A 106 5.48 -3.91 -1.83
CA MET A 106 6.29 -5.13 -1.85
C MET A 106 5.85 -6.12 -0.77
N GLY A 107 5.43 -5.64 0.40
CA GLY A 107 4.86 -6.48 1.46
C GLY A 107 3.58 -7.19 1.03
N MET A 108 2.72 -6.51 0.28
CA MET A 108 1.50 -7.07 -0.30
C MET A 108 1.80 -8.17 -1.33
N ILE A 109 2.65 -7.87 -2.33
CA ILE A 109 3.07 -8.81 -3.40
C ILE A 109 3.74 -10.09 -2.85
N HIS A 110 4.30 -10.03 -1.64
CA HIS A 110 4.96 -11.18 -1.01
C HIS A 110 4.13 -11.78 0.14
N ALA A 111 2.90 -11.31 0.36
CA ALA A 111 2.10 -11.66 1.54
C ALA A 111 1.70 -13.15 1.56
N ASP A 112 1.42 -13.72 0.40
CA ASP A 112 0.96 -15.11 0.23
C ASP A 112 2.13 -16.09 -0.06
N GLY A 113 3.35 -15.57 -0.23
CA GLY A 113 4.55 -16.33 -0.58
C GLY A 113 4.66 -16.73 -2.06
N LYS A 114 3.74 -16.27 -2.93
CA LYS A 114 3.78 -16.47 -4.37
C LYS A 114 3.82 -15.12 -5.06
N THR A 115 5.03 -14.67 -5.35
CA THR A 115 5.20 -13.47 -6.14
C THR A 115 4.91 -13.75 -7.60
N LEU A 116 3.84 -13.16 -8.14
CA LEU A 116 3.49 -13.27 -9.55
C LEU A 116 4.20 -12.17 -10.36
N ALA A 117 4.61 -12.52 -11.58
CA ALA A 117 5.40 -11.62 -12.42
C ALA A 117 4.59 -10.39 -12.82
N GLU A 118 3.29 -10.56 -13.01
CA GLU A 118 2.31 -9.54 -13.40
C GLU A 118 2.20 -8.44 -12.35
N GLU A 119 2.12 -8.80 -11.06
CA GLU A 119 2.06 -7.84 -9.95
C GLU A 119 3.38 -7.05 -9.82
N LEU A 120 4.51 -7.76 -9.91
CA LEU A 120 5.84 -7.11 -9.89
C LEU A 120 6.02 -6.14 -11.05
N MET A 121 5.60 -6.52 -12.25
CA MET A 121 5.67 -5.65 -13.43
C MET A 121 4.76 -4.42 -13.26
N THR A 122 3.56 -4.62 -12.70
CA THR A 122 2.62 -3.53 -12.42
C THR A 122 3.17 -2.57 -11.36
N ALA A 123 3.71 -3.09 -10.27
CA ALA A 123 4.35 -2.28 -9.23
C ALA A 123 5.58 -1.53 -9.75
N ALA A 124 6.41 -2.18 -10.57
CA ALA A 124 7.56 -1.55 -11.20
C ALA A 124 7.17 -0.36 -12.09
N ALA A 125 6.05 -0.46 -12.82
CA ALA A 125 5.54 0.64 -13.62
C ALA A 125 5.13 1.85 -12.75
N TYR A 126 4.49 1.62 -11.60
CA TYR A 126 4.22 2.70 -10.65
C TYR A 126 5.50 3.33 -10.09
N PHE A 127 6.46 2.50 -9.67
CA PHE A 127 7.74 2.98 -9.14
C PHE A 127 8.50 3.83 -10.16
N GLU A 128 8.57 3.41 -11.42
CA GLU A 128 9.20 4.17 -12.48
C GLU A 128 8.55 5.55 -12.66
N ASN A 129 7.21 5.62 -12.71
CA ASN A 129 6.47 6.88 -12.82
C ASN A 129 6.65 7.79 -11.60
N MET A 130 6.96 7.23 -10.43
CA MET A 130 7.27 7.96 -9.21
C MET A 130 8.74 8.40 -9.12
N GLY A 131 9.57 8.08 -10.13
CA GLY A 131 11.01 8.31 -10.11
C GLY A 131 11.77 7.46 -9.09
N ILE A 132 11.23 6.29 -8.73
CA ILE A 132 11.85 5.33 -7.81
C ILE A 132 12.69 4.36 -8.65
N THR A 133 13.99 4.31 -8.37
CA THR A 133 14.91 3.39 -9.05
C THR A 133 14.86 1.99 -8.42
N PRO A 134 15.23 0.93 -9.17
CA PRO A 134 15.37 -0.41 -8.59
C PRO A 134 16.34 -0.47 -7.40
N GLU A 135 17.42 0.31 -7.46
CA GLU A 135 18.37 0.45 -6.36
C GLU A 135 17.73 1.05 -5.10
N ARG A 136 16.86 2.05 -5.26
CA ARG A 136 16.11 2.61 -4.13
C ARG A 136 15.16 1.59 -3.52
N VAL A 137 14.48 0.79 -4.33
CA VAL A 137 13.61 -0.29 -3.85
C VAL A 137 14.42 -1.27 -2.99
N ASP A 138 15.51 -1.81 -3.53
CA ASP A 138 16.38 -2.76 -2.83
C ASP A 138 16.94 -2.18 -1.51
N ASN A 139 17.46 -0.95 -1.55
CA ASN A 139 17.98 -0.28 -0.35
C ASN A 139 16.90 -0.04 0.71
N THR A 140 15.68 0.28 0.30
CA THR A 140 14.56 0.51 1.22
C THR A 140 14.16 -0.79 1.92
N LEU A 141 14.02 -1.87 1.14
CA LEU A 141 13.66 -3.19 1.69
C LEU A 141 14.75 -3.71 2.64
N LYS A 142 16.03 -3.63 2.26
CA LYS A 142 17.15 -4.02 3.14
C LYS A 142 17.15 -3.27 4.46
N LYS A 143 16.95 -1.95 4.44
CA LYS A 143 16.86 -1.14 5.66
C LYS A 143 15.69 -1.57 6.55
N SER A 144 14.52 -1.84 5.96
CA SER A 144 13.36 -2.30 6.72
C SER A 144 13.56 -3.68 7.37
N MET A 145 14.26 -4.60 6.69
CA MET A 145 14.57 -5.93 7.21
C MET A 145 15.54 -5.84 8.39
N LEU A 146 16.62 -5.06 8.25
CA LEU A 146 17.58 -4.84 9.34
C LEU A 146 16.91 -4.23 10.57
N PHE A 147 15.99 -3.28 10.37
CA PHE A 147 15.24 -2.69 11.48
C PHE A 147 14.33 -3.71 12.17
N ALA A 148 13.67 -4.59 11.40
CA ALA A 148 12.84 -5.66 11.96
C ALA A 148 13.67 -6.70 12.74
N GLU A 149 14.87 -7.05 12.28
CA GLU A 149 15.79 -7.95 12.97
C GLU A 149 16.30 -7.36 14.30
N MET A 150 16.49 -6.04 14.38
CA MET A 150 16.93 -5.37 15.61
C MET A 150 15.85 -5.29 16.70
N LEU A 151 14.58 -5.42 16.32
CA LEU A 151 13.44 -5.33 17.23
C LEU A 151 12.91 -6.69 17.70
N GLY A 152 13.36 -7.79 17.07
CA GLY A 152 13.02 -9.16 17.43
C GLY A 152 13.97 -9.75 18.47
#